data_AF-A0A259B7I7-F1
#
_entry.id   AF-A0A259B7I7-F1
#
_cell.length_a   1.000
_cell.length_b   1.000
_cell.length_c   1.000
_cell.angle_alpha   90.00
_cell.angle_beta   90.00
_cell.angle_gamma   90.00
#
_symmetry.space_group_name_H-M   'P 1'
#
loop_
_entity.id
_entity.type
_entity.pdbx_description
1 polymer ?
#
loop_
_entity_poly.entity_id
_entity_poly.type
_entity_poly.pdbx_seq_one_letter_code
_entity_poly.pdbx_strand_id
1 'polypeptide(L)'
;MPTVNAAQTGVRPPSSAMQFWSKVPEVTLYFWFIKIMATTVGETAADYLNMDLNFGLTVTSLIMAGLLAVVLVFQVRSARYTPWLYWLAVVLISVVGTLITDNMVDNFGITLVAATIGFSIALVATFAGWYASEKTLSIHSITSRKRELFYWLAILFTFALGTAAGDLAAEGLQLGYLLSALMFAGIIAAITAAFYFLKLNAVLAFWMAYILTR
;
A
#
# COMPACT_ATOMS: atom_id res chain seq x y z
N MET A 1 58.15 5.87 -22.25
CA MET A 1 57.11 5.00 -21.67
C MET A 1 55.76 5.59 -22.04
N PRO A 2 54.86 4.88 -22.73
CA PRO A 2 53.59 5.45 -23.19
C PRO A 2 52.60 5.54 -22.03
N THR A 3 52.02 6.73 -21.83
CA THR A 3 50.93 7.00 -20.91
C THR A 3 49.65 6.34 -21.41
N VAL A 4 49.19 5.30 -20.70
CA VAL A 4 47.90 4.66 -20.98
C VAL A 4 46.77 5.63 -20.58
N ASN A 5 46.10 6.17 -21.59
CA ASN A 5 44.88 6.97 -21.46
C ASN A 5 43.77 6.10 -20.82
N ALA A 6 43.29 6.51 -19.65
CA ALA A 6 42.18 5.88 -18.92
C ALA A 6 40.80 6.21 -19.57
N ALA A 7 40.70 6.07 -20.88
CA ALA A 7 39.48 6.31 -21.65
C ALA A 7 38.90 4.98 -22.15
N GLN A 8 38.58 4.03 -21.25
CA GLN A 8 37.98 2.75 -21.63
C GLN A 8 37.35 1.97 -20.47
N THR A 9 36.37 2.57 -19.78
CA THR A 9 35.33 1.79 -19.06
C THR A 9 33.98 2.45 -19.30
N GLY A 10 33.37 2.09 -20.44
CA GLY A 10 32.08 2.59 -20.90
C GLY A 10 30.87 2.08 -20.09
N VAL A 11 30.95 2.10 -18.76
CA VAL A 11 29.75 1.95 -17.92
C VAL A 11 29.16 3.35 -17.78
N ARG A 12 28.29 3.72 -18.73
CA ARG A 12 27.44 4.91 -18.54
C ARG A 12 26.66 4.72 -17.23
N PRO A 13 26.72 5.67 -16.28
CA PRO A 13 25.77 5.65 -15.17
C PRO A 13 24.36 5.61 -15.78
N PRO A 14 23.42 4.80 -15.24
CA PRO A 14 22.08 4.75 -15.76
C PRO A 14 21.52 6.17 -15.83
N SER A 15 21.11 6.58 -17.03
CA SER A 15 20.60 7.92 -17.27
C SER A 15 19.36 8.15 -16.41
N SER A 16 19.37 9.24 -15.67
CA SER A 16 18.27 9.81 -14.87
C SER A 16 16.95 10.02 -15.65
N ALA A 17 16.95 9.77 -16.96
CA ALA A 17 15.78 9.80 -17.83
C ALA A 17 14.80 8.62 -17.62
N MET A 18 15.24 7.48 -17.08
CA MET A 18 14.35 6.33 -16.82
C MET A 18 13.49 6.47 -15.56
N GLN A 19 13.74 7.48 -14.70
CA GLN A 19 12.92 7.74 -13.51
C GLN A 19 11.60 8.48 -13.82
N PHE A 20 11.47 9.13 -14.98
CA PHE A 20 10.30 9.97 -15.31
C PHE A 20 9.07 9.22 -15.82
N TRP A 21 9.12 7.88 -15.92
CA TRP A 21 8.03 7.07 -16.49
C TRP A 21 7.24 6.25 -15.47
N SER A 22 7.66 6.26 -14.19
CA SER A 22 6.86 5.62 -13.14
C SER A 22 5.77 6.57 -12.65
N LYS A 23 4.53 6.09 -12.61
CA LYS A 23 3.40 6.81 -12.00
C LYS A 23 3.39 6.76 -10.46
N VAL A 24 4.43 6.22 -9.84
CA VAL A 24 4.54 6.06 -8.39
C VAL A 24 5.65 6.96 -7.87
N PRO A 25 5.45 7.66 -6.74
CA PRO A 25 6.50 8.45 -6.10
C PRO A 25 7.73 7.59 -5.77
N GLU A 26 8.89 8.22 -5.76
CA GLU A 26 10.10 7.59 -5.28
C GLU A 26 9.96 7.23 -3.79
N VAL A 27 10.36 6.01 -3.42
CA VAL A 27 10.30 5.51 -2.03
C VAL A 27 11.39 6.16 -1.20
N THR A 28 11.14 7.40 -0.80
CA THR A 28 11.98 8.21 0.07
C THR A 28 11.36 8.30 1.46
N LEU A 29 12.01 8.99 2.41
CA LEU A 29 11.43 9.21 3.73
C LEU A 29 10.10 10.00 3.68
N TYR A 30 9.97 10.91 2.70
CA TYR A 30 8.73 11.65 2.45
C TYR A 30 7.58 10.74 2.02
N PHE A 31 7.86 9.69 1.26
CA PHE A 31 6.85 8.70 0.88
C PHE A 31 6.22 8.05 2.11
N TRP A 32 7.06 7.60 3.06
CA TRP A 32 6.59 6.98 4.28
C TRP A 32 5.83 7.96 5.17
N PHE A 33 6.33 9.19 5.29
CA PHE A 33 5.67 10.24 6.07
C PHE A 33 4.27 10.56 5.53
N ILE A 34 4.13 10.86 4.24
CA ILE A 34 2.83 11.19 3.64
C ILE A 34 1.88 9.99 3.71
N LYS A 35 2.39 8.77 3.55
CA LYS A 35 1.59 7.55 3.71
C LYS A 35 1.01 7.43 5.12
N ILE A 36 1.83 7.60 6.16
CA ILE A 36 1.36 7.53 7.55
C ILE A 36 0.29 8.61 7.81
N MET A 37 0.51 9.83 7.31
CA MET A 37 -0.50 10.89 7.39
C MET A 37 -1.80 10.49 6.66
N ALA A 38 -1.69 9.88 5.48
CA ALA A 38 -2.84 9.42 4.71
C ALA A 38 -3.62 8.27 5.37
N THR A 39 -2.93 7.39 6.11
CA THR A 39 -3.59 6.31 6.85
C THR A 39 -4.34 6.87 8.06
N THR A 40 -3.70 7.75 8.85
CA THR A 40 -4.35 8.42 10.00
C THR A 40 -5.55 9.26 9.57
N VAL A 41 -5.40 10.10 8.53
CA VAL A 41 -6.48 10.97 8.04
C VAL A 41 -7.63 10.14 7.47
N GLY A 42 -7.34 9.05 6.77
CA GLY A 42 -8.37 8.21 6.18
C GLY A 42 -9.23 7.49 7.23
N GLU A 43 -8.62 6.98 8.28
CA GLU A 43 -9.32 6.34 9.40
C GLU A 43 -10.24 7.33 10.13
N THR A 44 -9.71 8.51 10.50
CA THR A 44 -10.52 9.56 11.11
C THR A 44 -11.65 10.04 10.20
N ALA A 45 -11.43 10.08 8.87
CA ALA A 45 -12.48 10.42 7.93
C ALA A 45 -13.58 9.35 7.87
N ALA A 46 -13.21 8.07 7.89
CA ALA A 46 -14.16 6.95 7.93
C ALA A 46 -15.03 7.03 9.20
N ASP A 47 -14.41 7.24 10.36
CA ASP A 47 -15.09 7.38 11.64
C ASP A 47 -16.05 8.56 11.67
N TYR A 48 -15.59 9.73 11.21
CA TYR A 48 -16.41 10.95 11.15
C TYR A 48 -17.66 10.75 10.26
N LEU A 49 -17.51 10.09 9.10
CA LEU A 49 -18.64 9.83 8.21
C LEU A 49 -19.63 8.81 8.76
N ASN A 50 -19.13 7.83 9.52
CA ASN A 50 -19.98 6.79 10.10
C ASN A 50 -20.72 7.31 11.33
N MET A 51 -20.00 7.94 12.25
CA MET A 51 -20.49 8.32 13.58
C MET A 51 -21.17 9.71 13.59
N ASP A 52 -20.56 10.73 12.99
CA ASP A 52 -21.05 12.12 13.11
C ASP A 52 -22.09 12.48 12.04
N LEU A 53 -21.97 11.92 10.84
CA LEU A 53 -22.93 12.16 9.75
C LEU A 53 -24.11 11.18 9.74
N ASN A 54 -24.09 10.17 10.62
CA ASN A 54 -25.19 9.22 10.85
C ASN A 54 -25.66 8.50 9.57
N PHE A 55 -24.82 8.46 8.53
CA PHE A 55 -25.11 7.80 7.26
C PHE A 55 -25.19 6.27 7.40
N GLY A 56 -24.54 5.74 8.43
CA GLY A 56 -24.39 4.30 8.64
C GLY A 56 -23.32 3.69 7.73
N LEU A 57 -22.73 2.60 8.21
CA LEU A 57 -21.58 1.94 7.58
C LEU A 57 -21.78 1.65 6.09
N THR A 58 -22.96 1.17 5.70
CA THR A 58 -23.27 0.79 4.31
C THR A 58 -23.29 1.99 3.35
N VAL A 59 -23.93 3.11 3.73
CA VAL A 59 -24.04 4.29 2.85
C VAL A 59 -22.68 4.95 2.70
N THR A 60 -21.96 5.12 3.81
CA THR A 60 -20.58 5.65 3.81
C THR A 60 -19.67 4.82 2.91
N SER A 61 -19.78 3.49 2.98
CA SER A 61 -19.01 2.57 2.13
C SER A 61 -19.30 2.74 0.65
N LEU A 62 -20.58 2.87 0.26
CA LEU A 62 -20.96 3.07 -1.13
C LEU A 62 -20.46 4.41 -1.68
N ILE A 63 -20.60 5.48 -0.92
CA ILE A 63 -20.12 6.82 -1.32
C ILE A 63 -18.60 6.81 -1.50
N MET A 64 -17.87 6.26 -0.53
CA MET A 64 -16.41 6.23 -0.56
C MET A 64 -15.86 5.28 -1.62
N ALA A 65 -16.47 4.12 -1.82
CA ALA A 65 -16.12 3.23 -2.92
C ALA A 65 -16.38 3.89 -4.29
N GLY A 66 -17.48 4.63 -4.42
CA GLY A 66 -17.79 5.40 -5.63
C GLY A 66 -16.74 6.49 -5.90
N LEU A 67 -16.38 7.26 -4.87
CA LEU A 67 -15.35 8.30 -4.97
C LEU A 67 -13.98 7.71 -5.31
N LEU A 68 -13.60 6.61 -4.67
CA LEU A 68 -12.38 5.87 -4.98
C LEU A 68 -12.37 5.41 -6.44
N ALA A 69 -13.47 4.83 -6.93
CA ALA A 69 -13.57 4.37 -8.31
C ALA A 69 -13.38 5.52 -9.31
N VAL A 70 -13.99 6.68 -9.04
CA VAL A 70 -13.82 7.89 -9.87
C VAL A 70 -12.35 8.33 -9.89
N VAL A 71 -11.71 8.44 -8.72
CA VAL A 71 -10.30 8.87 -8.63
C VAL A 71 -9.37 7.87 -9.29
N LEU A 72 -9.58 6.56 -9.13
CA LEU A 72 -8.79 5.52 -9.80
C LEU A 72 -8.96 5.58 -11.32
N VAL A 73 -10.16 5.86 -11.83
CA VAL A 73 -10.38 6.05 -13.27
C VAL A 73 -9.56 7.24 -13.79
N PHE A 74 -9.55 8.37 -13.08
CA PHE A 74 -8.73 9.53 -13.46
C PHE A 74 -7.22 9.22 -13.36
N GLN A 75 -6.79 8.51 -12.32
CA GLN A 75 -5.40 8.12 -12.12
C GLN A 75 -4.90 7.19 -13.23
N VAL A 76 -5.67 6.16 -13.57
CA VAL A 76 -5.34 5.22 -14.65
C VAL A 76 -5.37 5.90 -16.02
N ARG A 77 -6.27 6.87 -16.23
CA ARG A 77 -6.34 7.67 -17.47
C ARG A 77 -5.22 8.71 -17.60
N SER A 78 -4.68 9.21 -16.48
CA SER A 78 -3.59 10.19 -16.52
C SER A 78 -2.37 9.59 -17.21
N ALA A 79 -1.78 10.32 -18.17
CA ALA A 79 -0.62 9.84 -18.92
C ALA A 79 0.71 10.02 -18.16
N ARG A 80 0.71 10.75 -17.04
CA ARG A 80 1.91 11.10 -16.27
C ARG A 80 1.67 10.95 -14.78
N TYR A 81 2.76 10.85 -14.02
CA TYR A 81 2.68 10.92 -12.57
C TYR A 81 2.02 12.24 -12.14
N THR A 82 0.87 12.12 -11.47
CA THR A 82 0.11 13.25 -10.94
C THR A 82 0.07 13.11 -9.43
N PRO A 83 0.99 13.76 -8.68
CA PRO A 83 1.18 13.50 -7.26
C PRO A 83 -0.09 13.60 -6.42
N TRP A 84 -0.92 14.63 -6.67
CA TRP A 84 -2.14 14.85 -5.91
C TRP A 84 -3.19 13.76 -6.14
N LEU A 85 -3.37 13.27 -7.38
CA LEU A 85 -4.29 12.16 -7.69
C LEU A 85 -3.82 10.85 -7.03
N TYR A 86 -2.51 10.60 -7.06
CA TYR A 86 -1.93 9.43 -6.42
C TYR A 86 -2.20 9.43 -4.91
N TRP A 87 -1.90 10.54 -4.22
CA TRP A 87 -2.10 10.62 -2.77
C TRP A 87 -3.58 10.64 -2.39
N LEU A 88 -4.43 11.28 -3.20
CA LEU A 88 -5.88 11.20 -3.01
C LEU A 88 -6.39 9.76 -3.14
N ALA A 89 -5.90 9.00 -4.13
CA ALA A 89 -6.23 7.59 -4.26
C ALA A 89 -5.77 6.79 -3.02
N VAL A 90 -4.56 7.04 -2.50
CA VAL A 90 -4.07 6.38 -1.28
C VAL A 90 -4.94 6.69 -0.06
N VAL A 91 -5.35 7.95 0.13
CA VAL A 91 -6.28 8.34 1.23
C VAL A 91 -7.65 7.68 1.05
N LEU A 92 -8.20 7.66 -0.17
CA LEU A 92 -9.49 7.02 -0.39
C LEU A 92 -9.42 5.50 -0.23
N ILE A 93 -8.30 4.87 -0.60
CA ILE A 93 -8.07 3.44 -0.35
C ILE A 93 -7.95 3.17 1.14
N SER A 94 -7.34 4.06 1.93
CA SER A 94 -7.25 3.86 3.38
C SER A 94 -8.63 3.87 4.02
N VAL A 95 -9.48 4.84 3.67
CA VAL A 95 -10.89 4.91 4.10
C VAL A 95 -11.66 3.66 3.67
N VAL A 96 -11.64 3.32 2.38
CA VAL A 96 -12.42 2.20 1.84
C VAL A 96 -11.92 0.86 2.38
N GLY A 97 -10.61 0.70 2.57
CA GLY A 97 -10.02 -0.51 3.13
C GLY A 97 -10.54 -0.79 4.54
N THR A 98 -10.58 0.24 5.40
CA THR A 98 -11.18 0.15 6.75
C THR A 98 -12.65 -0.21 6.65
N LEU A 99 -13.44 0.53 5.86
CA LEU A 99 -14.88 0.27 5.71
C LEU A 99 -15.21 -1.14 5.19
N ILE A 100 -14.39 -1.71 4.31
CA ILE A 100 -14.58 -3.10 3.85
C ILE A 100 -14.41 -4.06 5.02
N THR A 101 -13.33 -3.90 5.81
CA THR A 101 -13.07 -4.72 6.99
C THR A 101 -14.21 -4.60 8.00
N ASP A 102 -14.63 -3.38 8.33
CA ASP A 102 -15.71 -3.12 9.28
C ASP A 102 -17.03 -3.73 8.81
N ASN A 103 -17.37 -3.61 7.52
CA ASN A 103 -18.59 -4.26 7.02
C ASN A 103 -18.52 -5.78 7.15
N MET A 104 -17.36 -6.39 6.89
CA MET A 104 -17.19 -7.83 7.04
C MET A 104 -17.43 -8.26 8.49
N VAL A 105 -16.89 -7.53 9.45
CA VAL A 105 -16.96 -7.89 10.87
C VAL A 105 -18.30 -7.52 11.48
N ASP A 106 -18.73 -6.27 11.32
CA ASP A 106 -19.89 -5.71 12.02
C ASP A 106 -21.22 -6.03 11.34
N ASN A 107 -21.28 -5.89 10.00
CA ASN A 107 -22.52 -6.12 9.26
C ASN A 107 -22.71 -7.59 8.87
N PHE A 108 -21.63 -8.28 8.49
CA PHE A 108 -21.69 -9.68 8.03
C PHE A 108 -21.31 -10.70 9.11
N GLY A 109 -20.86 -10.27 10.29
CA GLY A 109 -20.53 -11.16 11.40
C GLY A 109 -19.32 -12.06 11.14
N ILE A 110 -18.46 -11.70 10.19
CA ILE A 110 -17.24 -12.46 9.87
C ILE A 110 -16.23 -12.22 10.99
N THR A 111 -15.64 -13.30 11.53
CA THR A 111 -14.64 -13.14 12.57
C THR A 111 -13.39 -12.43 12.05
N LEU A 112 -12.74 -11.66 12.92
CA LEU A 112 -11.54 -10.89 12.60
C LEU A 112 -10.38 -11.77 12.08
N VAL A 113 -10.29 -13.01 12.61
CA VAL A 113 -9.37 -14.04 12.12
C VAL A 113 -9.71 -14.45 10.68
N ALA A 114 -10.99 -14.71 10.38
CA ALA A 114 -11.42 -15.10 9.04
C ALA A 114 -11.22 -13.97 8.03
N ALA A 115 -11.50 -12.71 8.42
CA ALA A 115 -11.24 -11.53 7.60
C ALA A 115 -9.74 -11.39 7.29
N THR A 116 -8.88 -11.50 8.31
CA THR A 116 -7.42 -11.44 8.16
C THR A 116 -6.89 -12.53 7.22
N ILE A 117 -7.36 -13.77 7.37
CA ILE A 117 -6.99 -14.88 6.48
C ILE A 117 -7.49 -14.62 5.05
N GLY A 118 -8.74 -14.17 4.90
CA GLY A 118 -9.36 -13.86 3.62
C GLY A 118 -8.58 -12.78 2.86
N PHE A 119 -8.26 -11.65 3.50
CA PHE A 119 -7.45 -10.61 2.89
C PHE A 119 -6.03 -11.05 2.60
N SER A 120 -5.43 -11.88 3.46
CA SER A 120 -4.11 -12.47 3.19
C SER A 120 -4.13 -13.31 1.91
N ILE A 121 -5.13 -14.17 1.74
CA ILE A 121 -5.30 -14.99 0.52
C ILE A 121 -5.53 -14.09 -0.70
N ALA A 122 -6.39 -13.07 -0.59
CA ALA A 122 -6.68 -12.14 -1.68
C ALA A 122 -5.43 -11.34 -2.10
N LEU A 123 -4.63 -10.90 -1.13
CA LEU A 123 -3.37 -10.20 -1.38
C LEU A 123 -2.35 -11.11 -2.07
N VAL A 124 -2.17 -12.34 -1.57
CA VAL A 124 -1.29 -13.33 -2.20
C VAL A 124 -1.75 -13.68 -3.61
N ALA A 125 -3.06 -13.88 -3.83
CA ALA A 125 -3.63 -14.12 -5.15
C ALA A 125 -3.38 -12.93 -6.10
N THR A 126 -3.47 -11.71 -5.59
CA THR A 126 -3.18 -10.49 -6.36
C THR A 126 -1.71 -10.42 -6.76
N PHE A 127 -0.78 -10.68 -5.84
CA PHE A 127 0.65 -10.75 -6.17
C PHE A 127 0.97 -11.90 -7.12
N ALA A 128 0.35 -13.06 -6.94
CA ALA A 128 0.53 -14.21 -7.83
C ALA A 128 0.03 -13.90 -9.25
N GLY A 129 -1.15 -13.29 -9.38
CA GLY A 129 -1.73 -12.87 -10.67
C GLY A 129 -0.89 -11.79 -11.36
N TRP A 130 -0.37 -10.83 -10.58
CA TRP A 130 0.53 -9.79 -11.07
C TRP A 130 1.85 -10.41 -11.56
N TYR A 131 2.49 -11.25 -10.75
CA TYR A 131 3.74 -11.92 -11.12
C TYR A 131 3.57 -12.88 -12.30
N ALA A 132 2.46 -13.61 -12.38
CA ALA A 132 2.16 -14.48 -13.52
C ALA A 132 2.02 -13.67 -14.82
N SER A 133 1.41 -12.49 -14.75
CA SER A 133 1.16 -11.61 -15.90
C SER A 133 2.38 -10.81 -16.35
N GLU A 134 3.14 -10.25 -15.41
CA GLU A 134 4.15 -9.22 -15.68
C GLU A 134 5.57 -9.65 -15.31
N LYS A 135 5.72 -10.81 -14.65
CA LYS A 135 6.99 -11.40 -14.18
C LYS A 135 7.83 -10.46 -13.30
N THR A 136 7.19 -9.43 -12.74
CA THR A 136 7.80 -8.48 -11.80
C THR A 136 6.75 -7.95 -10.84
N LEU A 137 7.16 -7.69 -9.60
CA LEU A 137 6.38 -7.01 -8.57
C LEU A 137 6.94 -5.60 -8.27
N SER A 138 7.80 -5.09 -9.17
CA SER A 138 8.48 -3.81 -8.97
C SER A 138 7.56 -2.63 -9.25
N ILE A 139 7.41 -1.78 -8.22
CA ILE A 139 6.70 -0.49 -8.27
C ILE A 139 7.38 0.56 -9.15
N HIS A 140 8.67 0.38 -9.48
CA HIS A 140 9.41 1.33 -10.31
C HIS A 140 9.09 1.19 -11.81
N SER A 141 8.31 0.18 -12.18
CA SER A 141 8.04 -0.18 -13.58
C SER A 141 6.55 -0.21 -13.91
N ILE A 142 5.76 0.67 -13.29
CA ILE A 142 4.32 0.81 -13.57
C ILE A 142 4.13 1.71 -14.80
N THR A 143 4.31 1.10 -15.97
CA THR A 143 4.22 1.78 -17.27
C THR A 143 2.97 1.36 -18.07
N SER A 144 2.27 0.29 -17.66
CA SER A 144 1.08 -0.22 -18.35
C SER A 144 -0.17 -0.12 -17.46
N ARG A 145 -1.35 0.04 -18.07
CA ARG A 145 -2.64 0.06 -17.35
C ARG A 145 -2.86 -1.24 -16.55
N LYS A 146 -2.41 -2.38 -17.08
CA LYS A 146 -2.54 -3.67 -16.41
C LYS A 146 -1.73 -3.73 -15.12
N ARG A 147 -0.48 -3.25 -15.13
CA ARG A 147 0.36 -3.13 -13.93
C ARG A 147 -0.23 -2.17 -12.90
N GLU A 148 -0.78 -1.06 -13.38
CA GLU A 148 -1.40 -0.05 -12.52
C GLU A 148 -2.62 -0.60 -11.79
N LEU A 149 -3.47 -1.40 -12.46
CA LEU A 149 -4.60 -2.06 -11.82
C LEU A 149 -4.17 -3.08 -10.75
N PHE A 150 -3.17 -3.93 -11.04
CA PHE A 150 -2.64 -4.86 -10.04
C PHE A 150 -2.05 -4.12 -8.83
N TYR A 151 -1.36 -3.01 -9.07
CA TYR A 151 -0.80 -2.18 -8.03
C TYR A 151 -1.87 -1.59 -7.11
N TRP A 152 -2.90 -0.96 -7.69
CA TRP A 152 -3.99 -0.40 -6.87
C TRP A 152 -4.78 -1.46 -6.13
N LEU A 153 -4.97 -2.63 -6.74
CA LEU A 153 -5.62 -3.77 -6.08
C LEU A 153 -4.76 -4.31 -4.92
N ALA A 154 -3.44 -4.41 -5.12
CA ALA A 154 -2.52 -4.82 -4.08
C ALA A 154 -2.51 -3.82 -2.91
N ILE A 155 -2.55 -2.51 -3.19
CA ILE A 155 -2.68 -1.49 -2.16
C ILE A 155 -3.99 -1.67 -1.40
N LEU A 156 -5.12 -1.80 -2.09
CA LEU A 156 -6.43 -1.98 -1.44
C LEU A 156 -6.44 -3.17 -0.47
N PHE A 157 -6.02 -4.34 -0.92
CA PHE A 157 -5.97 -5.52 -0.05
C PHE A 157 -4.92 -5.40 1.06
N THR A 158 -3.84 -4.68 0.82
CA THR A 158 -2.87 -4.38 1.87
C THR A 158 -3.49 -3.52 2.98
N PHE A 159 -4.24 -2.49 2.61
CA PHE A 159 -4.93 -1.62 3.58
C PHE A 159 -6.01 -2.37 4.36
N ALA A 160 -6.83 -3.16 3.67
CA ALA A 160 -7.86 -3.98 4.31
C ALA A 160 -7.25 -5.04 5.25
N LEU A 161 -6.20 -5.75 4.79
CA LEU A 161 -5.45 -6.70 5.62
C LEU A 161 -4.83 -6.03 6.84
N GLY A 162 -4.19 -4.86 6.66
CA GLY A 162 -3.55 -4.13 7.75
C GLY A 162 -4.55 -3.72 8.83
N THR A 163 -5.75 -3.29 8.42
CA THR A 163 -6.85 -2.97 9.35
C THR A 163 -7.29 -4.23 10.11
N ALA A 164 -7.66 -5.30 9.40
CA ALA A 164 -8.11 -6.55 10.02
C ALA A 164 -7.05 -7.17 10.96
N ALA A 165 -5.78 -7.14 10.57
CA ALA A 165 -4.68 -7.66 11.39
C ALA A 165 -4.39 -6.75 12.60
N GLY A 166 -4.51 -5.43 12.42
CA GLY A 166 -4.37 -4.44 13.49
C GLY A 166 -5.43 -4.63 14.57
N ASP A 167 -6.69 -4.72 14.17
CA ASP A 167 -7.82 -4.97 15.08
C ASP A 167 -7.71 -6.36 15.71
N LEU A 168 -7.28 -7.37 14.94
CA LEU A 168 -7.06 -8.72 15.49
C LEU A 168 -6.03 -8.71 16.60
N ALA A 169 -4.93 -7.97 16.44
CA ALA A 169 -3.91 -7.83 17.47
C ALA A 169 -4.41 -7.00 18.65
N ALA A 170 -5.04 -5.85 18.40
CA ALA A 170 -5.46 -4.92 19.44
C ALA A 170 -6.65 -5.46 20.26
N GLU A 171 -7.70 -5.90 19.60
CA GLU A 171 -8.97 -6.31 20.20
C GLU A 171 -9.06 -7.82 20.35
N GLY A 172 -8.79 -8.56 19.28
CA GLY A 172 -8.92 -10.03 19.26
C GLY A 172 -7.96 -10.74 20.22
N LEU A 173 -6.70 -10.29 20.28
CA LEU A 173 -5.68 -10.79 21.20
C LEU A 173 -5.57 -9.98 22.50
N GLN A 174 -6.39 -8.93 22.65
CA GLN A 174 -6.41 -8.06 23.83
C GLN A 174 -5.06 -7.42 24.17
N LEU A 175 -4.19 -7.20 23.16
CA LEU A 175 -2.91 -6.53 23.36
C LEU A 175 -3.09 -5.02 23.56
N GLY A 176 -4.19 -4.46 23.04
CA GLY A 176 -4.43 -3.03 22.95
C GLY A 176 -3.65 -2.35 21.82
N TYR A 177 -4.16 -1.19 21.36
CA TYR A 177 -3.61 -0.48 20.20
C TYR A 177 -2.14 -0.07 20.35
N LEU A 178 -1.73 0.39 21.53
CA LEU A 178 -0.35 0.84 21.76
C LEU A 178 0.65 -0.32 21.63
N LEU A 179 0.35 -1.47 22.24
CA LEU A 179 1.24 -2.63 22.21
C LEU A 179 1.29 -3.25 20.80
N SER A 180 0.14 -3.32 20.13
CA SER A 180 0.07 -3.72 18.72
C SER A 180 0.93 -2.81 17.84
N ALA A 181 0.83 -1.49 18.00
CA ALA A 181 1.62 -0.53 17.23
C ALA A 181 3.13 -0.72 17.47
N LEU A 182 3.56 -0.92 18.72
CA LEU A 182 4.96 -1.22 19.05
C LEU A 182 5.44 -2.54 18.45
N MET A 183 4.58 -3.57 18.46
CA MET A 183 4.86 -4.86 17.82
C MET A 183 5.09 -4.69 16.31
N PHE A 184 4.18 -4.00 15.61
CA PHE A 184 4.33 -3.72 14.17
C PHE A 184 5.58 -2.88 13.87
N ALA A 185 5.85 -1.85 14.67
CA ALA A 185 7.07 -1.04 14.55
C ALA A 185 8.34 -1.90 14.73
N GLY A 186 8.35 -2.83 15.69
CA GLY A 186 9.44 -3.79 15.90
C GLY A 186 9.66 -4.72 14.70
N ILE A 187 8.58 -5.22 14.10
CA ILE A 187 8.66 -6.06 12.89
C ILE A 187 9.20 -5.25 11.70
N ILE A 188 8.76 -4.00 11.51
CA ILE A 188 9.29 -3.10 10.47
C ILE A 188 10.78 -2.84 10.68
N ALA A 189 11.21 -2.61 11.92
CA ALA A 189 12.63 -2.45 12.24
C ALA A 189 13.43 -3.72 11.91
N ALA A 190 12.89 -4.90 12.23
CA ALA A 190 13.51 -6.18 11.89
C ALA A 190 13.63 -6.40 10.36
N ILE A 191 12.60 -6.04 9.59
CA ILE A 191 12.63 -6.09 8.12
C ILE A 191 13.68 -5.13 7.57
N THR A 192 13.76 -3.92 8.13
CA THR A 192 14.76 -2.92 7.75
C THR A 192 16.17 -3.44 8.03
N ALA A 193 16.39 -4.06 9.19
CA ALA A 193 17.65 -4.71 9.52
C ALA A 193 17.96 -5.87 8.55
N ALA A 194 16.99 -6.73 8.25
CA ALA A 194 17.16 -7.81 7.27
C ALA A 194 17.49 -7.28 5.87
N PHE A 195 16.94 -6.14 5.47
CA PHE A 195 17.27 -5.49 4.21
C PHE A 195 18.73 -5.04 4.16
N TYR A 196 19.21 -4.31 5.18
CA TYR A 196 20.58 -3.79 5.19
C TYR A 196 21.64 -4.85 5.50
N PHE A 197 21.37 -5.77 6.42
CA PHE A 197 22.36 -6.75 6.91
C PHE A 197 22.27 -8.10 6.20
N LEU A 198 21.08 -8.55 5.81
CA LEU A 198 20.87 -9.86 5.16
C LEU A 198 20.65 -9.76 3.64
N LYS A 199 20.77 -8.55 3.07
CA LYS A 199 20.59 -8.27 1.63
C LYS A 199 19.25 -8.80 1.09
N LEU A 200 18.19 -8.65 1.88
CA LEU A 200 16.84 -9.03 1.48
C LEU A 200 16.43 -8.32 0.17
N ASN A 201 15.64 -8.98 -0.67
CA ASN A 201 15.17 -8.39 -1.92
C ASN A 201 14.39 -7.09 -1.64
N ALA A 202 14.78 -5.99 -2.29
CA ALA A 202 14.19 -4.66 -2.08
C ALA A 202 12.68 -4.62 -2.31
N VAL A 203 12.16 -5.35 -3.31
CA VAL A 203 10.73 -5.40 -3.62
C VAL A 203 9.97 -6.12 -2.50
N LEU A 204 10.51 -7.23 -2.01
CA LEU A 204 9.90 -8.01 -0.94
C LEU A 204 9.93 -7.23 0.38
N ALA A 205 11.07 -6.63 0.73
CA ALA A 205 11.20 -5.76 1.89
C ALA A 205 10.21 -4.58 1.83
N PHE A 206 10.07 -3.95 0.66
CA PHE A 206 9.10 -2.87 0.43
C PHE A 206 7.68 -3.34 0.72
N TRP A 207 7.22 -4.44 0.12
CA TRP A 207 5.84 -4.90 0.30
C TRP A 207 5.55 -5.30 1.75
N MET A 208 6.48 -5.99 2.43
CA MET A 208 6.29 -6.33 3.84
C MET A 208 6.21 -5.09 4.72
N ALA A 209 7.12 -4.13 4.56
CA ALA A 209 7.06 -2.86 5.29
C ALA A 209 5.78 -2.10 4.95
N TYR A 210 5.38 -2.09 3.68
CA TYR A 210 4.16 -1.43 3.24
C TYR A 210 2.90 -2.03 3.88
N ILE A 211 2.84 -3.35 4.03
CA ILE A 211 1.72 -4.03 4.71
C ILE A 211 1.65 -3.68 6.18
N LEU A 212 2.80 -3.64 6.86
CA LEU A 212 2.85 -3.42 8.31
C LEU A 212 2.70 -1.95 8.72
N THR A 213 2.83 -1.01 7.77
CA THR A 213 2.70 0.44 8.03
C THR A 213 1.28 0.93 7.69
N ARG A 214 0.25 0.11 7.93
CA ARG A 214 -1.15 0.55 7.91
C ARG A 214 -1.53 1.05 9.29
#